data_AF-A0A961CDE7-F1
#
_entry.id   AF-A0A961CDE7-F1
#
_cell.length_a   1.000
_cell.length_b   1.000
_cell.length_c   1.000
_cell.angle_alpha   90.00
_cell.angle_beta   90.00
_cell.angle_gamma   90.00
#
_symmetry.space_group_name_H-M   'P 1'
#
loop_
_entity.id
_entity.type
_entity.pdbx_description
1 polymer ?
#
loop_
_entity_poly.entity_id
_entity_poly.type
_entity_poly.pdbx_seq_one_letter_code
_entity_poly.pdbx_strand_id
1 'polypeptide(L)'
;AHIPERYRDRAPRIHRRRDGSDVWMFEGQKIPNIGLNAVAGRPKEEYGVEPTAFDEMRPGCWDVAERVKDMSAAGILASMNFPSFPSFSGRLFNATEDKDLALAVLRAYNDWHVDEWCGSHPG
;
A
#
# COMPACT_ATOMS: atom_id res chain seq x y z
N ALA A 1 -1.89 12.45 -10.50
CA ALA A 1 -2.21 11.01 -10.53
C ALA A 1 -1.49 10.40 -11.72
N HIS A 2 -0.56 9.47 -11.45
CA HIS A 2 0.34 8.88 -12.44
C HIS A 2 -0.34 7.96 -13.47
N ILE A 3 -1.59 7.57 -13.22
CA ILE A 3 -2.34 6.70 -14.14
C ILE A 3 -2.91 7.49 -15.34
N PRO A 4 -2.77 7.00 -16.59
CA PRO A 4 -3.36 7.62 -17.77
C PRO A 4 -4.87 7.81 -17.65
N GLU A 5 -5.39 8.90 -18.21
CA GLU A 5 -6.80 9.29 -18.09
C GLU A 5 -7.78 8.17 -18.47
N ARG A 6 -7.52 7.49 -19.59
CA ARG A 6 -8.32 6.37 -20.08
C ARG A 6 -8.47 5.19 -19.12
N TYR A 7 -7.61 5.09 -18.11
CA TYR A 7 -7.63 4.01 -17.11
C TYR A 7 -8.03 4.49 -15.71
N ARG A 8 -8.34 5.78 -15.50
CA ARG A 8 -8.68 6.32 -14.17
C ARG A 8 -9.83 5.56 -13.50
N ASP A 9 -10.86 5.20 -14.26
CA ASP A 9 -12.02 4.47 -13.73
C ASP A 9 -11.71 3.02 -13.38
N ARG A 10 -10.61 2.48 -13.92
CA ARG A 10 -10.12 1.11 -13.67
C ARG A 10 -8.93 1.06 -12.71
N ALA A 11 -8.51 2.20 -12.17
CA ALA A 11 -7.43 2.26 -11.18
C ALA A 11 -7.79 1.44 -9.92
N PRO A 12 -6.81 0.84 -9.22
CA PRO A 12 -7.02 0.26 -7.89
C PRO A 12 -7.60 1.29 -6.92
N ARG A 13 -8.57 0.86 -6.09
CA ARG A 13 -9.22 1.74 -5.11
C ARG A 13 -9.42 1.03 -3.79
N ILE A 14 -9.36 1.78 -2.70
CA ILE A 14 -9.76 1.30 -1.38
C ILE A 14 -11.28 1.47 -1.24
N HIS A 15 -11.94 0.46 -0.68
CA HIS A 15 -13.34 0.49 -0.33
C HIS A 15 -13.51 0.15 1.17
N ARG A 16 -14.05 1.11 1.92
CA ARG A 16 -14.45 0.92 3.32
C ARG A 16 -15.73 0.10 3.38
N ARG A 17 -15.68 -1.04 4.05
CA ARG A 17 -16.85 -1.92 4.26
C ARG A 17 -17.70 -1.41 5.43
N ARG A 18 -18.93 -1.95 5.54
CA ARG A 18 -19.86 -1.64 6.63
C ARG A 18 -19.36 -2.07 8.01
N ASP A 19 -18.52 -3.10 8.07
CA ASP A 19 -17.90 -3.60 9.29
C ASP A 19 -16.69 -2.77 9.75
N GLY A 20 -16.33 -1.72 9.00
CA GLY A 20 -15.19 -0.84 9.31
C GLY A 20 -13.89 -1.23 8.61
N SER A 21 -13.77 -2.43 8.05
CA SER A 21 -12.56 -2.89 7.37
C SER A 21 -12.33 -2.24 6.00
N ASP A 22 -11.07 -2.11 5.60
CA ASP A 22 -10.66 -1.63 4.28
C ASP A 22 -10.28 -2.77 3.35
N VAL A 23 -10.71 -2.67 2.09
CA VAL A 23 -10.28 -3.58 1.03
C VAL A 23 -9.80 -2.87 -0.20
N TRP A 24 -8.82 -3.46 -0.86
CA TRP A 24 -8.50 -3.06 -2.22
C TRP A 24 -9.45 -3.71 -3.22
N MET A 25 -9.92 -2.90 -4.15
CA MET A 25 -10.73 -3.29 -5.30
C MET A 25 -9.91 -3.05 -6.56
N PHE A 26 -9.73 -4.08 -7.37
CA PHE A 26 -9.03 -3.97 -8.66
C PHE A 26 -9.51 -5.05 -9.63
N GLU A 27 -9.95 -4.66 -10.83
CA GLU A 27 -10.45 -5.55 -11.89
C GLU A 27 -11.46 -6.61 -11.36
N GLY A 28 -12.40 -6.17 -10.52
CA GLY A 28 -13.44 -7.01 -9.90
C GLY A 28 -12.96 -7.87 -8.72
N GLN A 29 -11.65 -7.91 -8.44
CA GLN A 29 -11.10 -8.61 -7.30
C GLN A 29 -11.20 -7.78 -6.02
N LYS A 30 -11.58 -8.44 -4.93
CA LYS A 30 -11.62 -7.88 -3.59
C LYS A 30 -10.46 -8.46 -2.79
N ILE A 31 -9.47 -7.63 -2.48
CA ILE A 31 -8.22 -8.04 -1.85
C ILE A 31 -8.24 -7.49 -0.42
N PRO A 32 -8.34 -8.37 0.60
CA PRO A 32 -8.36 -7.95 2.00
C PRO A 32 -7.05 -7.25 2.39
N ASN A 33 -7.16 -6.15 3.13
CA ASN A 33 -6.00 -5.53 3.77
C ASN A 33 -5.73 -6.29 5.08
N ILE A 34 -4.92 -7.35 5.03
CA ILE A 34 -4.58 -8.14 6.22
C ILE A 34 -3.31 -7.55 6.82
N GLY A 35 -3.46 -6.73 7.85
CA GLY A 35 -2.38 -5.98 8.48
C GLY A 35 -1.54 -6.77 9.48
N LEU A 36 -1.46 -8.10 9.40
CA LEU A 36 -0.58 -8.94 10.24
C LEU A 36 0.90 -8.48 10.20
N ASN A 37 1.29 -7.73 9.16
CA ASN A 37 2.60 -7.10 8.98
C ASN A 37 2.72 -5.68 9.60
N ALA A 38 1.66 -5.15 10.23
CA ALA A 38 1.56 -3.79 10.77
C ALA A 38 1.21 -3.77 12.28
N VAL A 39 1.64 -4.79 13.04
CA VAL A 39 1.37 -4.93 14.48
C VAL A 39 2.47 -4.37 15.39
N ALA A 40 3.41 -3.59 14.84
CA ALA A 40 4.50 -2.99 15.60
C ALA A 40 3.95 -2.10 16.73
N GLY A 41 4.18 -2.48 17.98
CA GLY A 41 3.66 -1.79 19.17
C GLY A 41 2.39 -2.41 19.79
N ARG A 42 1.79 -3.45 19.19
CA ARG A 42 0.66 -4.18 19.79
C ARG A 42 1.14 -5.34 20.68
N PRO A 43 0.44 -5.65 21.80
CA PRO A 43 0.64 -6.87 22.57
C PRO A 43 0.48 -8.12 21.69
N LYS A 44 1.28 -9.15 21.94
CA LYS A 44 1.27 -10.38 21.11
C LYS A 44 -0.06 -11.12 21.19
N GLU A 45 -0.75 -10.96 22.31
CA GLU A 45 -2.06 -11.54 22.60
C GLU A 45 -3.17 -10.93 21.74
N GLU A 46 -2.92 -9.76 21.13
CA GLU A 46 -3.82 -9.08 20.20
C GLU A 46 -3.54 -9.44 18.73
N TYR A 47 -2.58 -10.33 18.46
CA TYR A 47 -2.26 -10.74 17.09
C TYR A 47 -3.35 -11.65 16.55
N GLY A 48 -4.24 -11.08 15.73
CA GLY A 48 -5.32 -11.77 15.04
C GLY A 48 -5.27 -11.53 13.54
N VAL A 49 -6.43 -11.33 12.91
CA VAL A 49 -6.52 -10.88 11.50
C VAL A 49 -6.37 -9.36 11.35
N GLU A 50 -6.32 -8.64 12.47
CA GLU A 50 -6.21 -7.18 12.57
C GLU A 50 -4.75 -6.68 12.55
N PRO A 51 -4.51 -5.41 12.14
CA PRO A 51 -5.46 -4.42 11.65
C PRO A 51 -6.04 -4.73 10.26
N THR A 52 -7.32 -4.42 10.07
CA THR A 52 -8.02 -4.59 8.78
C THR A 52 -8.43 -3.26 8.14
N ALA A 53 -8.33 -2.15 8.86
CA ALA A 53 -8.50 -0.79 8.35
C ALA A 53 -7.21 0.05 8.46
N PHE A 54 -7.06 1.05 7.58
CA PHE A 54 -5.90 1.95 7.62
C PHE A 54 -5.82 2.78 8.90
N ASP A 55 -6.97 3.08 9.50
CA ASP A 55 -7.09 3.86 10.75
C ASP A 55 -6.60 3.07 11.98
N GLU A 56 -6.48 1.75 11.85
CA GLU A 56 -5.97 0.85 12.89
C GLU A 56 -4.47 0.54 12.71
N MET A 57 -3.91 0.92 11.57
CA MET A 57 -2.49 0.79 11.28
C MET A 57 -1.75 2.02 11.78
N ARG A 58 -0.50 1.84 12.23
CA ARG A 58 0.38 2.98 12.53
C ARG A 58 0.51 3.83 11.26
N PRO A 59 0.33 5.17 11.32
CA PRO A 59 0.37 6.03 10.14
C PRO A 59 1.62 5.87 9.27
N GLY A 60 2.79 5.62 9.88
CA GLY A 60 4.05 5.35 9.16
C GLY A 60 4.04 4.10 8.27
N CYS A 61 2.96 3.30 8.26
CA CYS A 61 2.75 2.24 7.29
C CYS A 61 2.30 2.75 5.91
N TRP A 62 1.72 3.95 5.81
CA TRP A 62 1.16 4.49 4.56
C TRP A 62 1.43 6.00 4.36
N ASP A 63 1.87 6.72 5.39
CA ASP A 63 2.35 8.09 5.32
C ASP A 63 3.88 8.13 5.46
N VAL A 64 4.56 8.72 4.47
CA VAL A 64 6.03 8.76 4.41
C VAL A 64 6.63 9.67 5.49
N ALA A 65 5.98 10.78 5.85
CA ALA A 65 6.48 11.70 6.84
C ALA A 65 6.40 11.08 8.25
N GLU A 66 5.31 10.38 8.54
CA GLU A 66 5.19 9.59 9.77
C GLU A 66 6.19 8.43 9.79
N ARG A 67 6.45 7.79 8.66
CA ARG A 67 7.48 6.74 8.56
C ARG A 67 8.88 7.26 8.91
N VAL A 68 9.26 8.44 8.46
CA VAL A 68 10.57 9.03 8.78
C VAL A 68 10.70 9.32 10.28
N LYS A 69 9.62 9.76 10.94
CA LYS A 69 9.59 9.93 12.40
C LYS A 69 9.77 8.58 13.11
N ASP A 70 9.09 7.54 12.64
CA ASP A 70 9.19 6.19 13.17
C ASP A 70 10.61 5.63 13.02
N MET A 71 11.24 5.83 11.86
CA MET A 71 12.63 5.44 11.59
C MET A 71 13.60 6.19 12.51
N SER A 72 13.40 7.51 12.69
CA SER A 72 14.22 8.34 13.56
C SER A 72 14.14 7.88 15.03
N ALA A 73 12.92 7.62 15.52
CA ALA A 73 12.70 7.10 16.88
C ALA A 73 13.32 5.69 17.07
N ALA A 74 13.37 4.89 16.01
CA ALA A 74 13.96 3.55 16.01
C ALA A 74 15.48 3.53 15.75
N GLY A 75 16.12 4.67 15.51
CA GLY A 75 17.54 4.75 15.14
C GLY A 75 17.88 4.13 13.77
N ILE A 76 16.92 4.14 12.84
CA ILE A 76 17.07 3.59 11.49
C ILE A 76 17.42 4.71 10.53
N LEU A 77 18.61 4.65 9.93
CA LEU A 77 19.08 5.64 8.95
C LEU A 77 18.39 5.48 7.58
N ALA A 78 18.25 4.24 7.11
CA ALA A 78 17.66 3.93 5.80
C ALA A 78 16.92 2.59 5.86
N SER A 79 15.86 2.45 5.06
CA SER A 79 15.04 1.24 5.00
C SER A 79 14.61 0.96 3.57
N MET A 80 14.64 -0.31 3.16
CA MET A 80 14.10 -0.76 1.88
C MET A 80 12.61 -1.07 2.03
N ASN A 81 11.80 -0.53 1.13
CA ASN A 81 10.35 -0.70 1.14
C ASN A 81 9.90 -1.59 -0.02
N PHE A 82 9.12 -2.63 0.32
CA PHE A 82 8.51 -3.55 -0.64
C PHE A 82 6.98 -3.36 -0.67
N PRO A 83 6.34 -3.57 -1.82
CA PRO A 83 4.89 -3.51 -1.94
C PRO A 83 4.19 -4.54 -1.06
N SER A 84 3.02 -4.17 -0.53
CA SER A 84 2.04 -5.12 0.03
C SER A 84 0.93 -5.41 -0.99
N PHE A 85 0.09 -4.41 -1.29
CA PHE A 85 -1.08 -4.56 -2.18
C PHE A 85 -0.74 -5.09 -3.60
N PRO A 86 0.26 -4.54 -4.33
CA PRO A 86 0.63 -5.04 -5.65
C PRO A 86 1.16 -6.49 -5.68
N SER A 87 1.25 -7.14 -4.52
CA SER A 87 1.92 -8.42 -4.31
C SER A 87 3.41 -8.34 -4.64
N PHE A 88 4.09 -9.48 -4.54
CA PHE A 88 5.52 -9.56 -4.83
C PHE A 88 5.78 -9.22 -6.30
N SER A 89 6.65 -8.25 -6.55
CA SER A 89 7.06 -7.83 -7.90
C SER A 89 5.89 -7.46 -8.83
N GLY A 90 4.82 -6.85 -8.30
CA GLY A 90 3.67 -6.41 -9.12
C GLY A 90 2.83 -7.56 -9.70
N ARG A 91 2.94 -8.77 -9.13
CA ARG A 91 2.24 -9.97 -9.60
C ARG A 91 0.73 -9.76 -9.74
N LEU A 92 0.13 -8.98 -8.86
CA LEU A 92 -1.31 -8.68 -8.93
C LEU A 92 -1.65 -8.00 -10.27
N PHE A 93 -0.91 -6.96 -10.63
CA PHE A 93 -1.13 -6.22 -11.88
C PHE A 93 -0.82 -7.07 -13.10
N ASN A 94 0.27 -7.84 -13.05
CA ASN A 94 0.63 -8.73 -14.15
C ASN A 94 -0.42 -9.82 -14.43
N ALA A 95 -1.25 -10.17 -13.44
CA ALA A 95 -2.33 -11.15 -13.60
C ALA A 95 -3.55 -10.58 -14.36
N THR A 96 -3.68 -9.26 -14.50
CA THR A 96 -4.76 -8.63 -15.28
C THR A 96 -4.75 -9.11 -16.73
N GLU A 97 -5.92 -9.38 -17.31
CA GLU A 97 -6.05 -9.83 -18.69
C GLU A 97 -5.61 -8.74 -19.68
N ASP A 98 -6.07 -7.51 -19.47
CA ASP A 98 -5.63 -6.33 -20.20
C ASP A 98 -4.19 -5.95 -19.82
N LYS A 99 -3.24 -6.31 -20.69
CA LYS A 99 -1.81 -6.07 -20.45
C LYS A 99 -1.41 -4.60 -20.59
N ASP A 100 -2.17 -3.81 -21.32
CA ASP A 100 -1.93 -2.37 -21.40
C ASP A 100 -2.33 -1.68 -20.09
N LEU A 101 -3.45 -2.10 -19.49
CA LEU A 101 -3.81 -1.67 -18.13
C LEU A 101 -2.77 -2.17 -17.11
N ALA A 102 -2.36 -3.43 -17.17
CA ALA A 102 -1.37 -4.01 -16.25
C ALA A 102 -0.07 -3.19 -16.23
N LEU A 103 0.44 -2.84 -17.42
CA LEU A 103 1.63 -2.01 -17.55
C LEU A 103 1.38 -0.58 -17.06
N ALA A 104 0.22 0.00 -17.36
CA ALA A 104 -0.12 1.35 -16.95
C ALA A 104 -0.19 1.49 -15.42
N VAL A 105 -0.83 0.55 -14.73
CA VAL A 105 -0.93 0.58 -13.26
C VAL A 105 0.41 0.27 -12.59
N LEU A 106 1.21 -0.63 -13.16
CA LEU A 106 2.55 -0.92 -12.64
C LEU A 106 3.48 0.30 -12.75
N ARG A 107 3.44 0.99 -13.89
CA ARG A 107 4.18 2.26 -14.06
C ARG A 107 3.70 3.32 -13.08
N ALA A 108 2.38 3.51 -12.97
CA ALA A 108 1.83 4.47 -12.02
C ALA A 108 2.23 4.18 -10.55
N TYR A 109 2.32 2.90 -10.15
CA TYR A 109 2.84 2.50 -8.85
C TYR A 109 4.33 2.83 -8.70
N ASN A 110 5.15 2.53 -9.70
CA ASN A 110 6.58 2.81 -9.66
C ASN A 110 6.87 4.31 -9.63
N ASP A 111 6.16 5.10 -10.43
CA ASP A 111 6.29 6.56 -10.47
C ASP A 111 5.92 7.15 -9.11
N TRP A 112 4.80 6.73 -8.50
CA TRP A 112 4.44 7.10 -7.12
C TRP A 112 5.53 6.70 -6.10
N HIS A 113 6.04 5.47 -6.18
CA HIS A 113 7.01 4.97 -5.21
C HIS A 113 8.34 5.72 -5.31
N VAL A 114 8.75 6.14 -6.50
CA VAL A 114 9.98 6.92 -6.71
C VAL A 114 9.75 8.38 -6.36
N ASP A 115 8.76 9.03 -6.96
CA ASP A 115 8.58 10.48 -6.88
C ASP A 115 8.08 10.91 -5.50
N GLU A 116 7.17 10.14 -4.90
CA GLU A 116 6.50 10.53 -3.66
C GLU A 116 7.06 9.77 -2.47
N TRP A 117 7.08 8.43 -2.50
CA TRP A 117 7.53 7.68 -1.33
C TRP A 117 9.03 7.84 -1.06
N CYS A 118 9.88 7.63 -2.07
CA CYS A 118 11.33 7.82 -1.92
C CYS A 118 11.73 9.30 -2.01
N GLY A 119 11.08 10.07 -2.90
CA GLY A 119 11.47 11.44 -3.22
C GLY A 119 11.09 12.50 -2.17
N SER A 120 10.14 12.23 -1.26
CA SER A 120 9.66 13.25 -0.31
C SER A 120 10.69 13.66 0.76
N HIS A 121 11.68 12.81 1.05
CA HIS A 121 12.68 13.05 2.10
C HIS A 121 14.08 12.65 1.61
N PRO A 122 14.78 13.53 0.85
CA PRO A 122 16.07 13.20 0.22
C PRO A 122 17.25 13.01 1.20
N GLY A 123 17.08 13.33 2.49
CA GLY A 123 18.13 13.27 3.52
C GLY A 123 18.78 14.62 3.80
#